data_AF-A0A507CW10-F1
#
_entry.id   AF-A0A507CW10-F1
#
_cell.length_a   1.000
_cell.length_b   1.000
_cell.length_c   1.000
_cell.angle_alpha   90.00
_cell.angle_beta   90.00
_cell.angle_gamma   90.00
#
_symmetry.space_group_name_H-M   'P 1'
#
loop_
_entity.id
_entity.type
_entity.pdbx_description
1 polymer ?
#
loop_
_entity_poly.entity_id
_entity_poly.type
_entity_poly.pdbx_seq_one_letter_code
_entity_poly.pdbx_strand_id
1 'polypeptide(L)'
;MPKVRRNKTKPPPDGWELIEPTLTELAAKMREAENESHEGKRKVESLWPIFRLHHQRSRYIYEIYFKRHQISKELYEYCLDQGYGDANLIAKWKKTGYEKLCCLRCIQQKDTNFGTTCICRVPKEKLEENRIVECLHCGCRGSPSLPFVVTIHGNLVVNKICIVRTFAAEAHRHRIHVPTPVSLPISVDIWRHTGERSTKSTSPHLVMLARPHVAMHTDGFTHRLGFVRDEPDQAWIDDTLLLFPSDNALPLADVPQASFKRLIVIDGTWRQARTMSRHPSFEKFRRVKIQERETLFWRWQTYSSNYLSTIEAIYYFFRDYYAAYESLRRDGSRAAYDGRYDNLLLYFKLQYETVQNAYHAVPGKQFNKIKDYIVDNK
;
A
#
# COMPACT_ATOMS: atom_id res chain seq x y z
N MET A 1 18.35 18.74 -14.83
CA MET A 1 18.30 19.16 -13.42
C MET A 1 17.34 20.33 -13.26
N PRO A 2 16.78 20.57 -12.06
CA PRO A 2 16.04 21.80 -11.79
C PRO A 2 16.90 23.03 -12.04
N LYS A 3 16.27 24.14 -12.46
CA LYS A 3 16.96 25.41 -12.67
C LYS A 3 17.47 25.95 -11.33
N VAL A 4 18.69 26.48 -11.32
CA VAL A 4 19.27 27.11 -10.12
C VAL A 4 18.44 28.37 -9.80
N ARG A 5 17.93 28.44 -8.56
CA ARG A 5 17.25 29.64 -8.07
C ARG A 5 18.25 30.80 -8.01
N ARG A 6 17.93 31.90 -8.70
CA ARG A 6 18.67 33.17 -8.66
C ARG A 6 17.74 34.23 -8.05
N ASN A 7 18.27 35.40 -7.69
CA ASN A 7 17.46 36.50 -7.12
C ASN A 7 16.28 36.95 -7.99
N LYS A 8 16.28 36.65 -9.30
CA LYS A 8 15.20 36.95 -10.24
C LYS A 8 14.20 35.80 -10.45
N THR A 9 14.37 34.65 -9.78
CA THR A 9 13.46 33.51 -9.95
C THR A 9 12.17 33.77 -9.21
N LYS A 10 11.02 33.51 -9.85
CA LYS A 10 9.71 33.65 -9.22
C LYS A 10 9.66 32.84 -7.91
N PRO A 11 9.11 33.41 -6.83
CA PRO A 11 8.94 32.68 -5.59
C PRO A 11 8.05 31.45 -5.82
N PRO A 12 8.26 30.37 -5.05
CA PRO A 12 7.37 29.22 -5.14
C PRO A 12 5.93 29.62 -4.79
N PRO A 13 4.92 29.14 -5.54
CA PRO A 13 3.51 29.29 -5.19
C PRO A 13 3.13 28.56 -3.89
N ASP A 14 1.95 28.87 -3.36
CA ASP A 14 1.40 28.25 -2.15
C ASP A 14 1.36 26.72 -2.23
N GLY A 15 1.72 26.06 -1.13
CA GLY A 15 1.81 24.60 -1.03
C GLY A 15 3.16 23.99 -1.38
N TRP A 16 4.17 24.81 -1.71
CA TRP A 16 5.55 24.34 -1.97
C TRP A 16 6.17 23.59 -0.79
N GLU A 17 5.90 24.05 0.44
CA GLU A 17 6.42 23.44 1.68
C GLU A 17 6.07 21.95 1.82
N LEU A 18 4.95 21.51 1.24
CA LEU A 18 4.52 20.11 1.27
C LEU A 18 5.43 19.21 0.41
N ILE A 19 5.94 19.73 -0.71
CA ILE A 19 6.67 18.95 -1.72
C ILE A 19 8.18 19.15 -1.65
N GLU A 20 8.62 20.27 -1.10
CA GLU A 20 10.03 20.68 -1.02
C GLU A 20 10.94 19.64 -0.34
N PRO A 21 10.59 19.04 0.82
CA PRO A 21 11.46 18.06 1.47
C PRO A 21 11.77 16.86 0.57
N THR A 22 10.73 16.31 -0.06
CA THR A 22 10.86 15.15 -0.96
C THR A 22 11.67 15.49 -2.21
N LEU A 23 11.45 16.67 -2.81
CA LEU A 23 12.20 17.12 -3.99
C LEU A 23 13.68 17.39 -3.65
N THR A 24 13.96 17.88 -2.44
CA THR A 24 15.31 18.11 -1.94
C THR A 24 16.05 16.78 -1.73
N GLU A 25 15.39 15.79 -1.14
CA GLU A 25 15.97 14.45 -0.96
C GLU A 25 16.29 13.81 -2.32
N LEU A 26 15.36 13.89 -3.29
CA LEU A 26 15.59 13.36 -4.64
C LEU A 26 16.71 14.11 -5.38
N ALA A 27 16.87 15.40 -5.13
CA ALA A 27 17.96 16.19 -5.68
C ALA A 27 19.32 15.82 -5.04
N ALA A 28 19.35 15.55 -3.74
CA ALA A 28 20.54 15.05 -3.05
C ALA A 28 20.99 13.70 -3.63
N LYS A 29 20.06 12.74 -3.74
CA LYS A 29 20.32 11.43 -4.38
C LYS A 29 20.78 11.56 -5.84
N MET A 30 20.28 12.58 -6.55
CA MET A 30 20.71 12.86 -7.92
C MET A 30 22.19 13.28 -7.96
N ARG A 31 22.61 14.16 -7.06
CA ARG A 31 24.02 14.58 -6.95
C ARG A 31 24.93 13.43 -6.54
N GLU A 32 24.47 12.59 -5.62
CA GLU A 32 25.20 11.37 -5.21
C GLU A 32 25.39 10.42 -6.40
N ALA A 33 24.34 10.18 -7.18
CA ALA A 33 24.40 9.33 -8.37
C ALA A 33 25.30 9.90 -9.48
N GLU A 34 25.38 11.23 -9.61
CA GLU A 34 26.29 11.89 -10.56
C GLU A 34 27.76 11.80 -10.13
N ASN A 35 28.02 11.79 -8.82
CA ASN A 35 29.38 11.68 -8.25
C ASN A 35 29.82 10.23 -8.02
N GLU A 36 28.94 9.25 -8.23
CA GLU A 36 29.23 7.84 -7.98
C GLU A 36 30.31 7.32 -8.93
N SER A 37 31.31 6.62 -8.38
CA SER A 37 32.36 6.00 -9.20
C SER A 37 31.77 5.06 -10.26
N HIS A 38 32.39 5.05 -11.42
CA HIS A 38 32.03 4.21 -12.56
C HIS A 38 32.88 2.92 -12.62
N GLU A 39 33.75 2.70 -11.64
CA GLU A 39 34.58 1.49 -11.56
C GLU A 39 33.72 0.23 -11.39
N GLY A 40 34.02 -0.79 -12.20
CA GLY A 40 33.30 -2.08 -12.16
C GLY A 40 31.90 -2.08 -12.80
N LYS A 41 31.42 -0.96 -13.34
CA LYS A 41 30.13 -0.86 -14.03
C LYS A 41 30.30 -0.80 -15.54
N ARG A 42 29.32 -1.30 -16.30
CA ARG A 42 29.26 -1.05 -17.75
C ARG A 42 29.03 0.44 -17.98
N LYS A 43 29.59 1.01 -19.06
CA LYS A 43 29.42 2.44 -19.41
C LYS A 43 27.96 2.91 -19.41
N VAL A 44 27.04 2.03 -19.82
CA VAL A 44 25.60 2.31 -19.82
C VAL A 44 24.98 2.25 -18.43
N GLU A 45 25.48 1.39 -17.54
CA GLU A 45 24.96 1.19 -16.19
C GLU A 45 25.20 2.38 -15.27
N SER A 46 26.32 3.08 -15.45
CA SER A 46 26.61 4.31 -14.72
C SER A 46 25.51 5.35 -14.84
N LEU A 47 24.76 5.36 -15.95
CA LEU A 47 23.66 6.31 -16.19
C LEU A 47 22.29 5.82 -15.70
N TRP A 48 22.14 4.54 -15.37
CA TRP A 48 20.85 3.97 -14.98
C TRP A 48 20.26 4.60 -13.72
N PRO A 49 21.04 4.84 -12.64
CA PRO A 49 20.54 5.56 -11.46
C PRO A 49 19.99 6.94 -11.81
N ILE A 50 20.63 7.64 -12.76
CA ILE A 50 20.23 8.98 -13.21
C ILE A 50 18.84 8.94 -13.86
N PHE A 51 18.64 8.05 -14.83
CA PHE A 51 17.32 7.90 -15.47
C PHE A 51 16.24 7.49 -14.47
N ARG A 52 16.59 6.65 -13.50
CA ARG A 52 15.67 6.17 -12.47
C ARG A 52 15.22 7.29 -11.53
N LEU A 53 16.15 8.09 -11.03
CA LEU A 53 15.86 9.23 -10.16
C LEU A 53 15.09 10.32 -10.93
N HIS A 54 15.43 10.56 -12.19
CA HIS A 54 14.69 11.46 -13.07
C HIS A 54 13.23 11.02 -13.27
N HIS A 55 13.01 9.73 -13.54
CA HIS A 55 11.67 9.14 -13.63
C HIS A 55 10.92 9.29 -12.30
N GLN A 56 11.54 8.92 -11.18
CA GLN A 56 10.95 8.98 -9.85
C GLN A 56 10.50 10.40 -9.48
N ARG A 57 11.35 11.40 -9.73
CA ARG A 57 11.04 12.82 -9.49
C ARG A 57 9.86 13.30 -10.33
N SER A 58 9.86 13.00 -11.62
CA SER A 58 8.75 13.36 -12.52
C SER A 58 7.45 12.64 -12.13
N ARG A 59 7.56 11.38 -11.70
CA ARG A 59 6.40 10.56 -11.30
C ARG A 59 5.77 11.07 -10.02
N TYR A 60 6.58 11.50 -9.06
CA TYR A 60 6.09 12.12 -7.83
C TYR A 60 5.21 13.34 -8.12
N ILE A 61 5.68 14.24 -9.00
CA ILE A 61 4.94 15.45 -9.41
C ILE A 61 3.65 15.09 -10.17
N TYR A 62 3.72 14.09 -11.05
CA TYR A 62 2.54 13.59 -11.75
C TYR A 62 1.49 13.03 -10.79
N GLU A 63 1.88 12.19 -9.84
CA GLU A 63 0.96 11.54 -8.91
C GLU A 63 0.35 12.54 -7.93
N ILE A 64 1.13 13.47 -7.40
CA ILE A 64 0.62 14.44 -6.43
C ILE A 64 -0.40 15.41 -7.04
N TYR A 65 -0.26 15.72 -8.34
CA TYR A 65 -1.20 16.59 -9.07
C TYR A 65 -2.39 15.82 -9.68
N PHE A 66 -2.14 14.79 -10.50
CA PHE A 66 -3.20 14.10 -11.26
C PHE A 66 -3.92 12.98 -10.49
N LYS A 67 -3.31 12.40 -9.45
CA LYS A 67 -3.89 11.28 -8.69
C LYS A 67 -4.34 11.69 -7.30
N ARG A 68 -3.51 12.43 -6.58
CA ARG A 68 -3.78 12.84 -5.19
C ARG A 68 -4.43 14.21 -5.07
N HIS A 69 -4.35 15.05 -6.11
CA HIS A 69 -4.89 16.41 -6.13
C HIS A 69 -4.48 17.26 -4.90
N GLN A 70 -3.22 17.14 -4.46
CA GLN A 70 -2.70 17.81 -3.26
C GLN A 70 -2.01 19.14 -3.55
N ILE A 71 -1.74 19.44 -4.83
CA ILE A 71 -1.12 20.71 -5.25
C ILE A 71 -2.01 21.43 -6.27
N SER A 72 -1.93 22.75 -6.29
CA SER A 72 -2.64 23.59 -7.25
C SER A 72 -2.06 23.44 -8.66
N LYS A 73 -2.86 23.81 -9.67
CA LYS A 73 -2.41 23.87 -11.07
C LYS A 73 -1.20 24.81 -11.23
N GLU A 74 -1.22 25.95 -10.54
CA GLU A 74 -0.14 26.92 -10.55
C GLU A 74 1.18 26.34 -10.02
N LEU A 75 1.12 25.61 -8.91
CA LEU A 75 2.31 24.95 -8.34
C LEU A 75 2.82 23.82 -9.25
N TYR A 76 1.92 23.08 -9.89
CA TYR A 76 2.28 22.05 -10.86
C TYR A 76 3.00 22.64 -12.09
N GLU A 77 2.46 23.71 -12.67
CA GLU A 77 3.07 24.42 -13.81
C GLU A 77 4.43 25.00 -13.43
N TYR A 78 4.54 25.61 -12.24
CA TYR A 78 5.82 26.05 -11.68
C TYR A 78 6.84 24.91 -11.60
N CYS A 79 6.44 23.73 -11.12
CA CYS A 79 7.32 22.57 -11.02
C CYS A 79 7.86 22.12 -12.38
N LEU A 80 7.05 22.20 -13.45
CA LEU A 80 7.49 21.88 -14.81
C LEU A 80 8.44 22.95 -15.36
N ASP A 81 8.09 24.23 -15.19
CA ASP A 81 8.88 25.36 -15.69
C ASP A 81 10.27 25.44 -15.06
N GLN A 82 10.36 25.09 -13.77
CA GLN A 82 11.62 25.02 -13.03
C GLN A 82 12.38 23.70 -13.26
N GLY A 83 11.83 22.74 -14.01
CA GLY A 83 12.50 21.48 -14.35
C GLY A 83 12.53 20.45 -13.23
N TYR A 84 11.62 20.54 -12.24
CA TYR A 84 11.43 19.49 -11.25
C TYR A 84 10.74 18.27 -11.89
N GLY A 85 9.84 18.46 -12.86
CA GLY A 85 9.20 17.38 -13.62
C GLY A 85 9.44 17.49 -15.12
N ASP A 86 9.51 16.35 -15.81
CA ASP A 86 9.60 16.30 -17.27
C ASP A 86 8.20 16.33 -17.91
N ALA A 87 7.87 17.47 -18.51
CA ALA A 87 6.59 17.69 -19.18
C ALA A 87 6.33 16.70 -20.33
N ASN A 88 7.35 16.33 -21.09
CA ASN A 88 7.22 15.42 -22.23
C ASN A 88 6.95 13.99 -21.76
N LEU A 89 7.67 13.54 -20.73
CA LEU A 89 7.44 12.23 -20.12
C LEU A 89 6.04 12.14 -19.50
N ILE A 90 5.62 13.17 -18.78
CA ILE A 90 4.28 13.25 -18.18
C ILE A 90 3.19 13.25 -19.26
N ALA A 91 3.38 13.97 -20.37
CA ALA A 91 2.46 13.95 -21.50
C ALA A 91 2.27 12.55 -22.08
N LYS A 92 3.32 11.71 -22.07
CA LYS A 92 3.21 10.30 -22.49
C LYS A 92 2.43 9.47 -21.48
N TRP A 93 2.61 9.66 -20.17
CA TRP A 93 1.86 8.90 -19.16
C TRP A 93 0.34 9.11 -19.20
N LYS A 94 -0.12 10.20 -19.81
CA LYS A 94 -1.56 10.46 -20.04
C LYS A 94 -2.14 9.66 -21.22
N LYS A 95 -1.30 9.07 -22.07
CA LYS A 95 -1.74 8.29 -23.23
C LYS A 95 -1.87 6.81 -22.86
N THR A 96 -2.94 6.17 -23.34
CA THR A 96 -3.21 4.75 -23.13
C THR A 96 -2.03 3.89 -23.58
N GLY A 97 -1.65 2.91 -22.76
CA GLY A 97 -0.53 2.00 -23.02
C GLY A 97 0.86 2.59 -22.69
N TYR A 98 0.94 3.86 -22.32
CA TYR A 98 2.17 4.52 -21.87
C TYR A 98 2.12 4.89 -20.39
N GLU A 99 1.13 4.47 -19.60
CA GLU A 99 0.94 4.95 -18.22
C GLU A 99 2.12 4.63 -17.29
N LYS A 100 2.93 3.61 -17.64
CA LYS A 100 4.11 3.12 -16.92
C LYS A 100 5.41 3.26 -17.73
N LEU A 101 5.46 4.21 -18.67
CA LEU A 101 6.65 4.43 -19.50
C LEU A 101 7.88 4.80 -18.65
N CYS A 102 8.99 4.09 -18.86
CA CYS A 102 10.24 4.26 -18.10
C CYS A 102 11.02 5.54 -18.45
N CYS A 103 11.22 5.84 -19.72
CA CYS A 103 11.84 7.08 -20.19
C CYS A 103 11.50 7.34 -21.67
N LEU A 104 11.75 8.56 -22.15
CA LEU A 104 11.46 8.94 -23.54
C LEU A 104 12.38 8.23 -24.56
N ARG A 105 13.61 7.89 -24.19
CA ARG A 105 14.55 7.17 -25.07
C ARG A 105 14.04 5.79 -25.47
N CYS A 106 13.34 5.10 -24.57
CA CYS A 106 12.85 3.74 -24.82
C CYS A 106 11.72 3.64 -25.86
N ILE A 107 11.12 4.76 -26.25
CA ILE A 107 10.08 4.82 -27.28
C ILE A 107 10.56 5.52 -28.55
N GLN A 108 11.81 6.00 -28.56
CA GLN A 108 12.35 6.75 -29.66
C GLN A 108 13.00 5.80 -30.67
N GLN A 109 12.40 5.68 -31.86
CA GLN A 109 12.88 4.76 -32.90
C GLN A 109 14.32 5.08 -33.36
N LYS A 110 14.67 6.37 -33.44
CA LYS A 110 16.01 6.84 -33.84
C LYS A 110 17.14 6.43 -32.89
N ASP A 111 16.81 6.05 -31.65
CA ASP A 111 17.79 5.66 -30.63
C ASP A 111 18.14 4.16 -30.72
N THR A 112 17.55 3.42 -31.68
CA THR A 112 17.78 1.99 -31.91
C THR A 112 18.23 1.73 -33.35
N ASN A 113 19.10 0.73 -33.53
CA ASN A 113 19.67 0.41 -34.85
C ASN A 113 18.62 -0.03 -35.88
N PHE A 114 17.53 -0.65 -35.44
CA PHE A 114 16.49 -1.21 -36.31
C PHE A 114 15.23 -0.34 -36.39
N GLY A 115 15.25 0.87 -35.84
CA GLY A 115 14.07 1.76 -35.86
C GLY A 115 12.88 1.24 -35.03
N THR A 116 13.12 0.37 -34.05
CA THR A 116 12.08 -0.25 -33.22
C THR A 116 12.02 0.38 -31.82
N THR A 117 11.02 0.00 -31.03
CA THR A 117 10.97 0.38 -29.60
C THR A 117 11.90 -0.49 -28.77
N CYS A 118 12.36 0.02 -27.64
CA CYS A 118 13.22 -0.74 -26.75
C CYS A 118 12.54 -2.01 -26.20
N ILE A 119 13.34 -3.07 -25.96
CA ILE A 119 12.89 -4.36 -25.40
C ILE A 119 12.06 -4.22 -24.11
N CYS A 120 12.29 -3.18 -23.31
CA CYS A 120 11.51 -2.92 -22.09
C CYS A 120 10.02 -2.59 -22.32
N ARG A 121 9.62 -2.35 -23.58
CA ARG A 121 8.24 -2.12 -23.99
C ARG A 121 7.55 -3.41 -24.44
N VAL A 122 8.28 -4.51 -24.59
CA VAL A 122 7.71 -5.81 -24.91
C VAL A 122 7.03 -6.39 -23.67
N PRO A 123 5.74 -6.80 -23.75
CA PRO A 123 5.06 -7.48 -22.65
C PRO A 123 5.79 -8.75 -22.22
N LYS A 124 5.79 -9.05 -20.92
CA LYS A 124 6.55 -10.17 -20.36
C LYS A 124 6.08 -11.52 -20.87
N GLU A 125 4.80 -11.63 -21.24
CA GLU A 125 4.17 -12.84 -21.77
C GLU A 125 4.75 -13.24 -23.13
N LYS A 126 5.41 -12.31 -23.83
CA LYS A 126 6.10 -12.54 -25.11
C LYS A 126 7.61 -12.74 -24.93
N LEU A 127 8.11 -12.69 -23.70
CA LEU A 127 9.52 -12.90 -23.36
C LEU A 127 9.69 -14.30 -22.77
N GLU A 128 10.85 -14.91 -23.03
CA GLU A 128 11.21 -16.22 -22.50
C GLU A 128 11.26 -16.20 -20.95
N GLU A 129 10.69 -17.21 -20.29
CA GLU A 129 10.43 -17.24 -18.83
C GLU A 129 11.67 -17.06 -17.93
N ASN A 130 12.89 -17.29 -18.45
CA ASN A 130 14.14 -17.16 -17.70
C ASN A 130 15.06 -16.05 -18.19
N ARG A 131 14.60 -15.17 -19.10
CA ARG A 131 15.43 -14.10 -19.65
C ARG A 131 15.34 -12.83 -18.81
N ILE A 132 16.40 -12.50 -18.07
CA ILE A 132 16.53 -11.20 -17.40
C ILE A 132 16.73 -10.12 -18.47
N VAL A 133 15.68 -9.33 -18.72
CA VAL A 133 15.75 -8.19 -19.63
C VAL A 133 16.18 -6.96 -18.84
N GLU A 134 17.26 -6.30 -19.28
CA GLU A 134 17.67 -4.98 -18.79
C GLU A 134 17.83 -4.04 -19.96
N CYS A 135 17.12 -2.92 -19.93
CA CYS A 135 17.22 -1.91 -20.96
C CYS A 135 18.61 -1.25 -20.95
N LEU A 136 19.26 -1.19 -22.11
CA LEU A 136 20.54 -0.50 -22.26
C LEU A 136 20.48 1.00 -21.91
N HIS A 137 19.34 1.68 -22.11
CA HIS A 137 19.23 3.12 -21.88
C HIS A 137 19.05 3.49 -20.40
N CYS A 138 18.24 2.76 -19.65
CA CYS A 138 17.84 3.16 -18.29
C CYS A 138 17.77 2.00 -17.28
N GLY A 139 18.17 0.78 -17.68
CA GLY A 139 18.21 -0.38 -16.78
C GLY A 139 16.84 -0.94 -16.38
N CYS A 140 15.74 -0.48 -17.00
CA CYS A 140 14.41 -1.01 -16.66
C CYS A 140 14.23 -2.46 -17.13
N ARG A 141 13.48 -3.25 -16.34
CA ARG A 141 13.31 -4.70 -16.50
C ARG A 141 12.00 -5.13 -17.15
N GLY A 142 11.63 -4.38 -18.19
CA GLY A 142 10.27 -4.40 -18.73
C GLY A 142 9.36 -3.45 -17.95
N SER A 143 8.25 -3.05 -18.56
CA SER A 143 7.26 -2.16 -17.94
C SER A 143 6.06 -2.90 -17.31
N PRO A 144 6.20 -3.80 -16.31
CA PRO A 144 5.08 -4.15 -15.45
C PRO A 144 5.12 -3.34 -14.15
N SER A 145 3.92 -3.03 -13.68
CA SER A 145 3.61 -2.54 -12.34
C SER A 145 4.37 -3.27 -11.24
N LEU A 146 5.40 -2.65 -10.67
CA LEU A 146 5.82 -2.88 -9.30
C LEU A 146 6.34 -1.54 -8.73
N PRO A 147 5.74 -1.01 -7.65
CA PRO A 147 6.33 0.10 -6.92
C PRO A 147 7.61 -0.40 -6.25
N PHE A 148 8.73 0.28 -6.51
CA PHE A 148 9.98 0.00 -5.84
C PHE A 148 9.93 0.60 -4.43
N VAL A 149 9.97 -0.26 -3.42
CA VAL A 149 10.11 0.11 -2.01
C VAL A 149 11.50 0.69 -1.80
N VAL A 150 11.59 1.85 -1.16
CA VAL A 150 12.86 2.46 -0.75
C VAL A 150 13.34 1.74 0.52
N THR A 151 14.44 1.01 0.42
CA THR A 151 15.14 0.41 1.56
C THR A 151 16.02 1.48 2.21
N ILE A 152 15.74 1.85 3.46
CA ILE A 152 16.66 2.62 4.32
C ILE A 152 17.37 1.61 5.22
N HIS A 153 18.71 1.57 5.16
CA HIS A 153 19.54 0.75 6.05
C HIS A 153 19.70 1.43 7.41
N GLY A 154 19.61 0.67 8.50
CA GLY A 154 19.94 1.11 9.86
C GLY A 154 19.96 -0.07 10.82
N ASN A 155 21.11 -0.28 11.48
CA ASN A 155 21.46 -1.40 12.36
C ASN A 155 20.80 -1.35 13.75
N LEU A 156 20.58 -2.55 14.34
CA LEU A 156 20.68 -3.03 15.76
C LEU A 156 20.24 -2.09 16.92
N VAL A 157 19.58 -2.48 18.02
CA VAL A 157 19.71 -3.64 18.94
C VAL A 157 18.37 -3.86 19.68
N VAL A 158 18.14 -5.12 20.08
CA VAL A 158 17.00 -5.71 20.79
C VAL A 158 16.90 -5.27 22.27
N ASN A 159 15.70 -4.97 22.80
CA ASN A 159 15.13 -5.70 23.97
C ASN A 159 13.70 -5.34 24.41
N LYS A 160 12.96 -6.45 24.66
CA LYS A 160 11.74 -6.69 25.47
C LYS A 160 10.40 -6.04 25.08
N ILE A 161 9.52 -6.88 24.50
CA ILE A 161 8.18 -7.24 25.02
C ILE A 161 7.82 -8.61 24.44
N CYS A 162 7.43 -9.53 25.33
CA CYS A 162 7.26 -10.95 25.08
C CYS A 162 5.77 -11.26 24.87
N ILE A 163 5.30 -11.26 23.62
CA ILE A 163 4.08 -11.95 23.16
C ILE A 163 4.41 -12.43 21.73
N VAL A 164 4.15 -13.70 21.44
CA VAL A 164 4.53 -14.53 20.26
C VAL A 164 5.75 -15.42 20.54
N ARG A 165 5.48 -16.64 21.01
CA ARG A 165 6.42 -17.76 21.08
C ARG A 165 6.25 -18.65 19.84
N THR A 166 7.07 -18.41 18.82
CA THR A 166 7.77 -19.41 17.97
C THR A 166 8.69 -18.67 16.98
N PHE A 167 9.86 -18.24 17.47
CA PHE A 167 11.01 -17.99 16.61
C PHE A 167 11.82 -19.28 16.56
N ALA A 168 11.84 -19.94 15.40
CA ALA A 168 12.80 -21.01 15.14
C ALA A 168 14.19 -20.38 14.89
N ALA A 169 15.18 -20.98 15.53
CA ALA A 169 16.55 -20.52 15.75
C ALA A 169 17.36 -20.13 14.50
N GLU A 170 18.23 -19.14 14.71
CA GLU A 170 19.46 -18.75 14.00
C GLU A 170 19.82 -19.41 12.66
N ALA A 171 19.90 -18.60 11.58
CA ALA A 171 20.79 -18.88 10.44
C ALA A 171 21.22 -17.59 9.71
N HIS A 172 22.27 -16.96 10.27
CA HIS A 172 23.34 -16.17 9.63
C HIS A 172 23.07 -15.14 8.50
N ARG A 173 23.32 -13.87 8.86
CA ARG A 173 23.90 -12.72 8.10
C ARG A 173 23.34 -12.40 6.69
N HIS A 174 22.53 -11.34 6.65
CA HIS A 174 22.07 -10.55 5.48
C HIS A 174 21.16 -11.26 4.45
N ARG A 175 20.08 -11.89 4.94
CA ARG A 175 18.91 -12.21 4.11
C ARG A 175 17.74 -11.32 4.50
N ILE A 176 17.19 -10.57 3.53
CA ILE A 176 15.91 -9.88 3.68
C ILE A 176 14.87 -10.95 3.98
N HIS A 177 14.35 -10.98 5.20
CA HIS A 177 13.31 -11.91 5.61
C HIS A 177 12.00 -11.43 4.98
N VAL A 178 11.62 -12.01 3.83
CA VAL A 178 10.29 -11.82 3.27
C VAL A 178 9.33 -12.53 4.22
N PRO A 179 8.31 -11.84 4.79
CA PRO A 179 7.34 -12.47 5.65
C PRO A 179 6.71 -13.67 4.96
N THR A 180 6.54 -14.78 5.68
CA THR A 180 5.83 -15.94 5.16
C THR A 180 4.41 -15.51 4.78
N PRO A 181 3.98 -15.74 3.52
CA PRO A 181 2.62 -15.43 3.12
C PRO A 181 1.61 -16.16 4.01
N VAL A 182 0.55 -15.47 4.41
CA VAL A 182 -0.55 -16.03 5.20
C VAL A 182 -1.57 -16.62 4.24
N SER A 183 -1.87 -17.91 4.42
CA SER A 183 -2.97 -18.57 3.69
C SER A 183 -4.28 -18.26 4.38
N LEU A 184 -5.30 -17.83 3.62
CA LEU A 184 -6.62 -17.53 4.15
C LEU A 184 -7.61 -18.61 3.69
N PRO A 185 -8.53 -19.06 4.55
CA PRO A 185 -9.51 -20.08 4.21
C PRO A 185 -10.59 -19.58 3.22
N ILE A 186 -10.72 -18.26 3.06
CA ILE A 186 -11.68 -17.61 2.15
C ILE A 186 -11.01 -16.39 1.47
N SER A 187 -11.58 -15.95 0.35
CA SER A 187 -11.13 -14.73 -0.33
C SER A 187 -11.63 -13.47 0.40
N VAL A 188 -10.85 -12.40 0.36
CA VAL A 188 -11.18 -11.11 0.99
C VAL A 188 -11.16 -9.99 -0.06
N ASP A 189 -12.30 -9.32 -0.21
CA ASP A 189 -12.50 -8.16 -1.08
C ASP A 189 -12.55 -6.89 -0.23
N ILE A 190 -11.47 -6.11 -0.25
CA ILE A 190 -11.39 -4.83 0.45
C ILE A 190 -11.91 -3.73 -0.46
N TRP A 191 -13.00 -3.08 -0.05
CA TRP A 191 -13.56 -1.91 -0.73
C TRP A 191 -13.15 -0.65 0.00
N ARG A 192 -12.21 0.10 -0.58
CA ARG A 192 -11.68 1.32 0.04
C ARG A 192 -12.46 2.56 -0.36
N HIS A 193 -12.79 3.40 0.62
CA HIS A 193 -13.36 4.71 0.39
C HIS A 193 -12.40 5.62 -0.40
N THR A 194 -12.88 6.32 -1.42
CA THR A 194 -12.04 7.19 -2.28
C THR A 194 -11.35 8.33 -1.54
N GLY A 195 -11.98 8.82 -0.47
CA GLY A 195 -11.43 9.87 0.40
C GLY A 195 -10.48 9.37 1.49
N GLU A 196 -10.21 8.06 1.59
CA GLU A 196 -9.30 7.51 2.61
C GLU A 196 -7.83 7.80 2.25
N ARG A 197 -7.03 8.20 3.25
CA ARG A 197 -5.61 8.51 3.01
C ARG A 197 -4.82 7.20 2.97
N SER A 198 -4.14 6.94 1.86
CA SER A 198 -3.32 5.72 1.69
C SER A 198 -2.23 5.55 2.76
N THR A 199 -1.71 6.63 3.34
CA THR A 199 -0.71 6.60 4.43
C THR A 199 -1.31 6.28 5.81
N LYS A 200 -2.64 6.25 5.91
CA LYS A 200 -3.37 5.92 7.15
C LYS A 200 -4.07 4.57 7.09
N SER A 201 -4.40 4.10 5.90
CA SER A 201 -5.01 2.78 5.70
C SER A 201 -4.06 1.65 6.13
N THR A 202 -4.58 0.73 6.93
CA THR A 202 -3.89 -0.50 7.35
C THR A 202 -4.18 -1.68 6.41
N SER A 203 -5.11 -1.50 5.47
CA SER A 203 -5.57 -2.52 4.53
C SER A 203 -4.51 -3.02 3.53
N PRO A 204 -3.54 -2.19 3.07
CA PRO A 204 -2.43 -2.67 2.25
C PRO A 204 -1.59 -3.76 2.93
N HIS A 205 -1.57 -3.83 4.27
CA HIS A 205 -0.85 -4.88 5.00
C HIS A 205 -1.35 -6.27 4.60
N LEU A 206 -2.67 -6.44 4.45
CA LEU A 206 -3.27 -7.70 4.06
C LEU A 206 -2.88 -8.10 2.64
N VAL A 207 -2.90 -7.14 1.70
CA VAL A 207 -2.54 -7.38 0.30
C VAL A 207 -1.09 -7.87 0.17
N MET A 208 -0.19 -7.38 1.04
CA MET A 208 1.20 -7.82 1.05
C MET A 208 1.37 -9.24 1.60
N LEU A 209 0.58 -9.63 2.60
CA LEU A 209 0.75 -10.89 3.32
C LEU A 209 -0.07 -12.04 2.73
N ALA A 210 -1.21 -11.77 2.12
CA ALA A 210 -2.16 -12.79 1.67
C ALA A 210 -2.62 -12.56 0.21
N ARG A 211 -1.75 -12.00 -0.63
CA ARG A 211 -2.06 -11.57 -2.01
C ARG A 211 -2.90 -12.54 -2.85
N PRO A 212 -2.67 -13.88 -2.84
CA PRO A 212 -3.48 -14.81 -3.63
C PRO A 212 -4.97 -14.83 -3.27
N HIS A 213 -5.29 -14.46 -2.03
CA HIS A 213 -6.64 -14.52 -1.47
C HIS A 213 -7.31 -13.14 -1.39
N VAL A 214 -6.63 -12.06 -1.77
CA VAL A 214 -7.04 -10.70 -1.43
C VAL A 214 -7.12 -9.81 -2.67
N ALA A 215 -8.29 -9.23 -2.90
CA ALA A 215 -8.51 -8.16 -3.87
C ALA A 215 -8.76 -6.84 -3.12
N MET A 216 -8.09 -5.77 -3.53
CA MET A 216 -8.32 -4.43 -2.98
C MET A 216 -8.81 -3.49 -4.08
N HIS A 217 -10.01 -2.98 -3.91
CA HIS A 217 -10.69 -2.10 -4.83
C HIS A 217 -10.52 -0.66 -4.35
N THR A 218 -9.66 0.11 -5.05
CA THR A 218 -9.31 1.48 -4.68
C THR A 218 -10.04 2.54 -5.50
N ASP A 219 -10.46 2.16 -6.69
CA ASP A 219 -11.01 3.03 -7.72
C ASP A 219 -12.42 2.51 -8.01
N GLY A 220 -13.43 2.97 -7.28
CA GLY A 220 -14.79 2.54 -7.59
C GLY A 220 -15.84 2.96 -6.59
N PHE A 221 -15.61 2.77 -5.28
CA PHE A 221 -16.67 3.03 -4.32
C PHE A 221 -16.71 4.49 -3.86
N THR A 222 -17.54 5.29 -4.50
CA THR A 222 -18.02 6.55 -3.91
C THR A 222 -19.42 6.32 -3.38
N HIS A 223 -19.80 6.97 -2.27
CA HIS A 223 -21.19 6.94 -1.77
C HIS A 223 -22.24 7.39 -2.82
N ARG A 224 -21.80 7.96 -3.95
CA ARG A 224 -22.66 8.37 -5.07
C ARG A 224 -22.74 7.38 -6.23
N LEU A 225 -21.78 6.47 -6.41
CA LEU A 225 -21.65 5.64 -7.62
C LEU A 225 -21.74 4.14 -7.35
N GLY A 226 -21.76 3.68 -6.09
CA GLY A 226 -21.81 2.25 -5.77
C GLY A 226 -20.59 1.46 -6.27
N PHE A 227 -20.80 0.18 -6.58
CA PHE A 227 -19.78 -0.62 -7.28
C PHE A 227 -19.63 -0.12 -8.72
N VAL A 228 -18.41 0.23 -9.13
CA VAL A 228 -18.10 0.64 -10.52
C VAL A 228 -17.87 -0.58 -11.44
N ARG A 229 -18.02 -1.80 -10.92
CA ARG A 229 -18.01 -3.06 -11.68
C ARG A 229 -19.42 -3.46 -12.11
N ASP A 230 -19.51 -4.35 -13.09
CA ASP A 230 -20.75 -5.07 -13.44
C ASP A 230 -21.42 -5.63 -12.16
N GLU A 231 -22.74 -5.49 -12.07
CA GLU A 231 -23.55 -6.03 -10.97
C GLU A 231 -23.17 -7.51 -10.72
N PRO A 232 -22.74 -7.89 -9.50
CA PRO A 232 -22.42 -9.28 -9.22
C PRO A 232 -23.66 -10.16 -9.36
N ASP A 233 -23.49 -11.35 -9.92
CA ASP A 233 -24.56 -12.34 -10.03
C ASP A 233 -25.03 -12.84 -8.65
N GLN A 234 -26.20 -13.48 -8.62
CA GLN A 234 -26.82 -13.95 -7.39
C GLN A 234 -25.97 -15.00 -6.66
N ALA A 235 -25.29 -15.88 -7.39
CA ALA A 235 -24.44 -16.90 -6.77
C ALA A 235 -23.25 -16.27 -6.03
N TRP A 236 -22.69 -15.20 -6.59
CA TRP A 236 -21.64 -14.41 -5.96
C TRP A 236 -22.14 -13.66 -4.73
N ILE A 237 -23.38 -13.17 -4.75
CA ILE A 237 -23.99 -12.50 -3.60
C ILE A 237 -24.22 -13.51 -2.46
N ASP A 238 -24.79 -14.68 -2.78
CA ASP A 238 -25.18 -15.69 -1.81
C ASP A 238 -23.97 -16.23 -1.02
N ASP A 239 -22.82 -16.41 -1.67
CA ASP A 239 -21.61 -16.93 -1.03
C ASP A 239 -20.64 -15.85 -0.50
N THR A 240 -21.07 -14.59 -0.44
CA THR A 240 -20.27 -13.46 0.03
C THR A 240 -20.84 -12.84 1.30
N LEU A 241 -19.99 -12.69 2.32
CA LEU A 241 -20.32 -12.01 3.58
C LEU A 241 -19.84 -10.57 3.58
N LEU A 242 -20.55 -9.67 4.25
CA LEU A 242 -20.10 -8.31 4.55
C LEU A 242 -19.70 -8.20 6.03
N LEU A 243 -18.43 -7.90 6.30
CA LEU A 243 -17.95 -7.61 7.65
C LEU A 243 -18.31 -6.18 8.05
N PHE A 244 -19.43 -6.03 8.74
CA PHE A 244 -19.83 -4.74 9.30
C PHE A 244 -20.84 -4.90 10.45
N PRO A 245 -20.62 -4.27 11.61
CA PRO A 245 -21.58 -4.33 12.71
C PRO A 245 -22.89 -3.62 12.35
N SER A 246 -24.01 -4.32 12.52
CA SER A 246 -25.37 -3.79 12.37
C SER A 246 -26.35 -4.68 13.14
N ASP A 247 -27.58 -4.22 13.33
CA ASP A 247 -28.60 -4.95 14.11
C ASP A 247 -28.90 -6.34 13.53
N ASN A 248 -28.86 -6.45 12.19
CA ASN A 248 -29.09 -7.70 11.46
C ASN A 248 -27.79 -8.49 11.18
N ALA A 249 -26.66 -8.08 11.75
CA ALA A 249 -25.39 -8.79 11.56
C ALA A 249 -25.33 -10.04 12.45
N LEU A 250 -25.10 -11.19 11.81
CA LEU A 250 -25.00 -12.48 12.49
C LEU A 250 -23.61 -12.65 13.11
N PRO A 251 -23.49 -13.23 14.32
CA PRO A 251 -22.25 -13.80 14.79
C PRO A 251 -21.74 -14.85 13.80
N LEU A 252 -20.43 -14.92 13.59
CA LEU A 252 -19.87 -15.87 12.63
C LEU A 252 -20.21 -17.33 12.98
N ALA A 253 -20.31 -17.66 14.27
CA ALA A 253 -20.69 -19.00 14.73
C ALA A 253 -22.08 -19.46 14.24
N ASP A 254 -22.97 -18.51 13.92
CA ASP A 254 -24.34 -18.79 13.48
C ASP A 254 -24.46 -18.93 11.95
N VAL A 255 -23.35 -18.71 11.22
CA VAL A 255 -23.31 -18.84 9.77
C VAL A 255 -22.70 -20.20 9.39
N PRO A 256 -23.35 -21.02 8.54
CA PRO A 256 -22.74 -22.27 8.10
C PRO A 256 -21.47 -22.02 7.27
N GLN A 257 -20.35 -22.67 7.61
CA GLN A 257 -19.05 -22.49 6.93
C GLN A 257 -19.15 -22.70 5.41
N ALA A 258 -19.89 -23.72 4.97
CA ALA A 258 -20.05 -24.06 3.56
C ALA A 258 -20.88 -23.03 2.77
N SER A 259 -21.59 -22.12 3.46
CA SER A 259 -22.48 -21.15 2.81
C SER A 259 -21.75 -19.93 2.25
N PHE A 260 -20.45 -19.77 2.46
CA PHE A 260 -19.70 -18.61 1.98
C PHE A 260 -18.26 -18.96 1.59
N LYS A 261 -17.71 -18.20 0.65
CA LYS A 261 -16.34 -18.33 0.12
C LYS A 261 -15.60 -17.00 0.13
N ARG A 262 -16.30 -15.90 0.41
CA ARG A 262 -15.80 -14.53 0.27
C ARG A 262 -16.22 -13.64 1.44
N LEU A 263 -15.36 -12.68 1.74
CA LEU A 263 -15.57 -11.64 2.72
C LEU A 263 -15.33 -10.27 2.11
N ILE A 264 -16.35 -9.43 2.11
CA ILE A 264 -16.25 -8.00 1.83
C ILE A 264 -15.87 -7.26 3.11
N VAL A 265 -14.87 -6.40 3.01
CA VAL A 265 -14.44 -5.51 4.09
C VAL A 265 -14.41 -4.08 3.57
N ILE A 266 -14.95 -3.15 4.36
CA ILE A 266 -14.96 -1.73 4.01
C ILE A 266 -13.75 -1.05 4.65
N ASP A 267 -12.91 -0.41 3.83
CA ASP A 267 -11.73 0.33 4.30
C ASP A 267 -11.96 1.85 4.24
N GLY A 268 -11.90 2.49 5.40
CA GLY A 268 -12.01 3.94 5.57
C GLY A 268 -12.18 4.31 7.03
N THR A 269 -12.22 5.59 7.34
CA THR A 269 -12.64 6.07 8.67
C THR A 269 -14.01 5.49 9.04
N TRP A 270 -14.30 5.31 10.33
CA TRP A 270 -15.60 4.81 10.80
C TRP A 270 -16.82 5.57 10.26
N ARG A 271 -16.71 6.90 10.08
CA ARG A 271 -17.76 7.71 9.44
C ARG A 271 -17.96 7.31 7.97
N GLN A 272 -16.87 7.15 7.22
CA GLN A 272 -16.91 6.69 5.83
C GLN A 272 -17.45 5.26 5.74
N ALA A 273 -16.95 4.34 6.55
CA ALA A 273 -17.36 2.95 6.54
C ALA A 273 -18.86 2.78 6.86
N ARG A 274 -19.37 3.51 7.87
CA ARG A 274 -20.81 3.56 8.18
C ARG A 274 -21.63 4.07 7.00
N THR A 275 -21.16 5.12 6.34
CA THR A 275 -21.81 5.71 5.17
C THR A 275 -21.83 4.73 4.00
N MET A 276 -20.69 4.10 3.68
CA MET A 276 -20.57 3.09 2.64
C MET A 276 -21.45 1.89 2.92
N SER A 277 -21.46 1.38 4.15
CA SER A 277 -22.22 0.18 4.53
C SER A 277 -23.73 0.31 4.32
N ARG A 278 -24.27 1.54 4.24
CA ARG A 278 -25.69 1.82 4.03
C ARG A 278 -26.06 2.01 2.55
N HIS A 279 -25.09 1.92 1.65
CA HIS A 279 -25.35 2.06 0.23
C HIS A 279 -26.15 0.87 -0.30
N PRO A 280 -27.10 1.07 -1.25
CA PRO A 280 -27.94 0.01 -1.80
C PRO A 280 -27.15 -1.20 -2.33
N SER A 281 -25.99 -0.95 -2.93
CA SER A 281 -25.10 -2.01 -3.42
C SER A 281 -24.68 -3.02 -2.35
N PHE A 282 -24.66 -2.64 -1.07
CA PHE A 282 -24.29 -3.53 0.05
C PHE A 282 -25.50 -4.14 0.78
N GLU A 283 -26.73 -3.72 0.47
CA GLU A 283 -27.94 -4.22 1.15
C GLU A 283 -28.17 -5.71 0.91
N LYS A 284 -27.75 -6.21 -0.27
CA LYS A 284 -27.93 -7.59 -0.70
C LYS A 284 -27.01 -8.61 0.00
N PHE A 285 -25.96 -8.17 0.71
CA PHE A 285 -25.03 -9.10 1.35
C PHE A 285 -25.44 -9.41 2.79
N ARG A 286 -25.29 -10.70 3.14
CA ARG A 286 -25.41 -11.15 4.53
C ARG A 286 -24.32 -10.51 5.37
N ARG A 287 -24.71 -9.88 6.48
CA ARG A 287 -23.78 -9.17 7.37
C ARG A 287 -23.32 -10.07 8.48
N VAL A 288 -22.04 -9.97 8.80
CA VAL A 288 -21.45 -10.65 9.95
C VAL A 288 -20.75 -9.65 10.86
N LYS A 289 -20.79 -9.96 12.15
CA LYS A 289 -20.07 -9.23 13.20
C LYS A 289 -19.10 -10.16 13.92
N ILE A 290 -17.99 -9.57 14.33
CA ILE A 290 -16.99 -10.21 15.20
C ILE A 290 -17.30 -9.88 16.66
N GLN A 291 -16.72 -10.63 17.58
CA GLN A 291 -16.81 -10.31 19.00
C GLN A 291 -16.22 -8.93 19.29
N GLU A 292 -16.73 -8.27 20.32
CA GLU A 292 -16.21 -7.00 20.79
C GLU A 292 -14.79 -7.20 21.36
N ARG A 293 -13.87 -6.31 20.94
CA ARG A 293 -12.44 -6.38 21.27
C ARG A 293 -11.91 -4.97 21.44
N GLU A 294 -10.96 -4.82 22.34
CA GLU A 294 -10.22 -3.57 22.44
C GLU A 294 -9.20 -3.44 21.30
N THR A 295 -9.17 -2.25 20.74
CA THR A 295 -8.26 -1.86 19.66
C THR A 295 -6.84 -1.70 20.18
N LEU A 296 -5.89 -2.21 19.41
CA LEU A 296 -4.46 -1.97 19.53
C LEU A 296 -4.04 -0.77 18.65
N PHE A 297 -4.99 -0.10 17.98
CA PHE A 297 -4.73 1.04 17.12
C PHE A 297 -4.17 2.22 17.89
N TRP A 298 -2.93 2.59 17.59
CA TRP A 298 -2.15 3.56 18.34
C TRP A 298 -2.35 5.02 17.89
N ARG A 299 -3.27 5.29 16.95
CA ARG A 299 -3.54 6.64 16.43
C ARG A 299 -4.90 7.13 16.92
N TRP A 300 -4.99 8.42 17.26
CA TRP A 300 -5.84 9.36 16.49
C TRP A 300 -7.30 8.97 16.09
N GLN A 301 -8.19 8.35 16.90
CA GLN A 301 -9.64 8.26 16.72
C GLN A 301 -10.51 8.96 17.81
N THR A 302 -11.76 9.25 17.45
CA THR A 302 -12.82 9.85 18.30
C THR A 302 -13.82 8.82 18.85
N TYR A 303 -13.54 7.53 18.67
CA TYR A 303 -14.46 6.45 19.04
C TYR A 303 -13.88 5.62 20.18
N SER A 304 -14.70 4.75 20.79
CA SER A 304 -14.29 3.97 21.95
C SER A 304 -13.23 2.91 21.61
N SER A 305 -12.69 2.24 22.64
CA SER A 305 -11.68 1.16 22.48
C SER A 305 -12.16 0.07 21.55
N ASN A 306 -13.46 -0.10 21.39
CA ASN A 306 -14.04 -1.23 20.64
C ASN A 306 -14.11 -0.97 19.13
N TYR A 307 -13.62 0.19 18.69
CA TYR A 307 -13.55 0.60 17.29
C TYR A 307 -12.19 0.22 16.71
N LEU A 308 -12.16 -0.95 16.08
CA LEU A 308 -10.98 -1.57 15.47
C LEU A 308 -10.57 -0.88 14.15
N SER A 309 -9.28 -0.93 13.82
CA SER A 309 -8.81 -0.62 12.47
C SER A 309 -9.19 -1.73 11.48
N THR A 310 -9.13 -1.45 10.18
CA THR A 310 -9.52 -2.42 9.14
C THR A 310 -8.74 -3.73 9.23
N ILE A 311 -7.42 -3.68 9.52
CA ILE A 311 -6.61 -4.89 9.61
C ILE A 311 -6.91 -5.70 10.88
N GLU A 312 -7.24 -5.02 11.98
CA GLU A 312 -7.63 -5.68 13.22
C GLU A 312 -8.98 -6.37 13.06
N ALA A 313 -9.96 -5.71 12.43
CA ALA A 313 -11.24 -6.32 12.13
C ALA A 313 -11.08 -7.60 11.30
N ILE A 314 -10.18 -7.58 10.31
CA ILE A 314 -9.85 -8.76 9.49
C ILE A 314 -9.15 -9.84 10.33
N TYR A 315 -8.17 -9.47 11.15
CA TYR A 315 -7.50 -10.42 12.04
C TYR A 315 -8.48 -11.11 12.99
N TYR A 316 -9.33 -10.34 13.65
CA TYR A 316 -10.32 -10.88 14.59
C TYR A 316 -11.43 -11.66 13.89
N PHE A 317 -11.79 -11.31 12.64
CA PHE A 317 -12.64 -12.17 11.82
C PHE A 317 -12.03 -13.56 11.65
N PHE A 318 -10.74 -13.65 11.31
CA PHE A 318 -10.08 -14.96 11.17
C PHE A 318 -9.83 -15.66 12.51
N ARG A 319 -9.69 -14.93 13.63
CA ARG A 319 -9.68 -15.52 14.98
C ARG A 319 -11.04 -16.16 15.31
N ASP A 320 -12.13 -15.47 15.01
CA ASP A 320 -13.48 -15.96 15.22
C ASP A 320 -13.79 -17.11 14.23
N TYR A 321 -13.28 -17.06 12.99
CA TYR A 321 -13.38 -18.14 12.00
C TYR A 321 -12.70 -19.41 12.51
N TYR A 322 -11.49 -19.29 13.06
CA TYR A 322 -10.80 -20.41 13.68
C TYR A 322 -11.64 -21.02 14.81
N ALA A 323 -12.13 -20.17 15.72
CA ALA A 323 -12.93 -20.62 16.85
C ALA A 323 -14.24 -21.31 16.42
N ALA A 324 -14.89 -20.80 15.38
CA ALA A 324 -16.16 -21.31 14.87
C ALA A 324 -15.99 -22.63 14.09
N TYR A 325 -14.98 -22.73 13.22
CA TYR A 325 -14.94 -23.79 12.20
C TYR A 325 -13.68 -24.65 12.21
N GLU A 326 -12.54 -24.12 12.65
CA GLU A 326 -11.26 -24.85 12.59
C GLU A 326 -10.83 -25.43 13.95
N SER A 327 -11.45 -24.97 15.05
CA SER A 327 -11.10 -25.42 16.40
C SER A 327 -11.67 -26.79 16.74
N LEU A 328 -12.75 -27.23 16.10
CA LEU A 328 -13.42 -28.48 16.44
C LEU A 328 -12.62 -29.68 15.90
N ARG A 329 -12.24 -30.58 16.79
CA ARG A 329 -11.57 -31.84 16.45
C ARG A 329 -12.58 -32.97 16.23
N ARG A 330 -12.12 -34.06 15.59
CA ARG A 330 -12.94 -35.26 15.34
C ARG A 330 -13.47 -35.91 16.62
N ASP A 331 -12.79 -35.71 17.74
CA ASP A 331 -13.16 -36.22 19.06
C ASP A 331 -14.14 -35.30 19.82
N GLY A 332 -14.61 -34.22 19.19
CA GLY A 332 -15.52 -33.24 19.80
C GLY A 332 -14.83 -32.19 20.68
N SER A 333 -13.51 -32.28 20.90
CA SER A 333 -12.77 -31.27 21.66
C SER A 333 -12.46 -30.01 20.83
N ARG A 334 -12.23 -28.89 21.51
CA ARG A 334 -11.78 -27.63 20.89
C ARG A 334 -10.27 -27.46 21.01
N ALA A 335 -9.59 -27.33 19.88
CA ALA A 335 -8.18 -27.01 19.80
C ALA A 335 -7.91 -25.58 20.29
N ALA A 336 -6.81 -25.42 21.04
CA ALA A 336 -6.27 -24.10 21.34
C ALA A 336 -5.76 -23.42 20.07
N TYR A 337 -5.89 -22.11 20.00
CA TYR A 337 -5.42 -21.33 18.85
C TYR A 337 -3.91 -21.46 18.66
N ASP A 338 -3.49 -21.68 17.42
CA ASP A 338 -2.11 -21.99 17.04
C ASP A 338 -1.33 -20.81 16.44
N GLY A 339 -1.94 -19.61 16.40
CA GLY A 339 -1.28 -18.41 15.89
C GLY A 339 -1.24 -18.28 14.37
N ARG A 340 -1.90 -19.17 13.61
CA ARG A 340 -1.81 -19.21 12.13
C ARG A 340 -2.16 -17.90 11.40
N TYR A 341 -2.91 -17.00 12.05
CA TYR A 341 -3.30 -15.70 11.48
C TYR A 341 -2.60 -14.51 12.14
N ASP A 342 -1.72 -14.72 13.13
CA ASP A 342 -1.06 -13.62 13.85
C ASP A 342 -0.17 -12.77 12.94
N ASN A 343 0.41 -13.40 11.90
CA ASN A 343 1.21 -12.69 10.91
C ASN A 343 0.41 -11.64 10.12
N LEU A 344 -0.94 -11.66 10.12
CA LEU A 344 -1.76 -10.58 9.54
C LEU A 344 -1.48 -9.22 10.19
N LEU A 345 -1.09 -9.21 11.46
CA LEU A 345 -0.75 -8.00 12.21
C LEU A 345 0.74 -7.63 12.11
N LEU A 346 1.55 -8.34 11.32
CA LEU A 346 3.00 -8.12 11.25
C LEU A 346 3.34 -6.67 10.86
N TYR A 347 2.79 -6.17 9.75
CA TYR A 347 3.06 -4.80 9.30
C TYR A 347 2.40 -3.75 10.18
N PHE A 348 1.29 -4.10 10.83
CA PHE A 348 0.64 -3.24 11.82
C PHE A 348 1.56 -3.01 13.03
N LYS A 349 2.14 -4.09 13.58
CA LYS A 349 3.14 -4.04 14.65
C LYS A 349 4.41 -3.32 14.21
N LEU A 350 4.94 -3.65 13.02
CA LEU A 350 6.16 -3.00 12.50
C LEU A 350 5.96 -1.48 12.35
N GLN A 351 4.79 -1.05 11.85
CA GLN A 351 4.48 0.35 11.71
C GLN A 351 4.40 1.05 13.07
N TYR A 352 3.75 0.41 14.06
CA TYR A 352 3.73 0.90 15.44
C TYR A 352 5.14 1.07 16.00
N GLU A 353 5.97 0.03 15.93
CA GLU A 353 7.35 0.04 16.43
C GLU A 353 8.20 1.10 15.73
N THR A 354 8.07 1.24 14.42
CA THR A 354 8.77 2.27 13.65
C THR A 354 8.41 3.67 14.13
N VAL A 355 7.13 3.91 14.40
CA VAL A 355 6.67 5.20 14.94
C VAL A 355 7.20 5.40 16.36
N GLN A 356 7.09 4.40 17.25
CA GLN A 356 7.61 4.51 18.62
C GLN A 356 9.11 4.83 18.63
N ASN A 357 9.89 4.09 17.85
CA ASN A 357 11.34 4.28 17.76
C ASN A 357 11.70 5.69 17.26
N ALA A 358 10.96 6.21 16.27
CA ALA A 358 11.16 7.57 15.77
C ALA A 358 10.85 8.65 16.81
N TYR A 359 9.90 8.42 17.72
CA TYR A 359 9.63 9.33 18.84
C TYR A 359 10.71 9.21 19.93
N HIS A 360 11.08 7.99 20.31
CA HIS A 360 12.12 7.75 21.33
C HIS A 360 13.51 8.25 20.91
N ALA A 361 13.81 8.29 19.62
CA ALA A 361 15.08 8.79 19.09
C ALA A 361 15.26 10.32 19.21
N VAL A 362 14.19 11.07 19.49
CA VAL A 362 14.24 12.53 19.60
C VAL A 362 14.11 12.95 21.08
N PRO A 363 15.18 13.46 21.72
CA PRO A 363 15.14 13.91 23.10
C PRO A 363 14.04 14.97 23.32
N GLY A 364 13.21 14.77 24.35
CA GLY A 364 12.09 15.68 24.69
C GLY A 364 10.80 15.46 23.90
N LYS A 365 10.79 14.64 22.84
CA LYS A 365 9.58 14.30 22.09
C LYS A 365 8.90 13.08 22.71
N GLN A 366 7.89 13.30 23.55
CA GLN A 366 7.10 12.19 24.08
C GLN A 366 6.10 11.70 23.04
N PHE A 367 6.05 10.38 22.84
CA PHE A 367 4.89 9.78 22.20
C PHE A 367 3.71 9.99 23.14
N ASN A 368 2.81 10.92 22.78
CA ASN A 368 1.56 11.07 23.51
C ASN A 368 0.74 9.79 23.32
N LYS A 369 0.95 8.78 24.18
CA LYS A 369 -0.15 7.92 24.60
C LYS A 369 -1.11 8.88 25.27
N ILE A 370 -2.11 9.33 24.52
CA ILE A 370 -3.07 10.26 25.07
C ILE A 370 -3.66 9.58 26.31
N LYS A 371 -3.57 10.24 27.45
CA LYS A 371 -4.22 9.78 28.68
C LYS A 371 -5.73 9.84 28.41
N ASP A 372 -6.48 8.80 28.78
CA ASP A 372 -7.94 8.76 28.66
C ASP A 372 -8.46 8.85 27.21
N TYR A 373 -7.73 8.22 26.28
CA TYR A 373 -7.85 8.44 24.84
C TYR A 373 -9.06 7.81 24.12
N ILE A 374 -10.06 7.48 24.90
CA ILE A 374 -11.34 6.95 24.45
C ILE A 374 -12.36 7.90 25.03
N VAL A 375 -12.76 8.88 24.23
CA VAL A 375 -13.91 9.70 24.56
C VAL A 375 -15.12 8.85 24.20
N ASP A 376 -15.76 8.26 25.21
CA ASP A 376 -17.07 7.64 25.03
C ASP A 376 -18.03 8.71 24.49
N ASN A 377 -18.33 8.63 23.20
CA ASN A 377 -19.47 9.35 22.67
C ASN A 377 -20.71 8.58 23.14
N LYS A 378 -21.31 9.08 24.23
CA LYS A 378 -22.66 8.72 24.66
C LYS A 378 -23.66 8.87 23.53
#